data_AF-A0A921YXC1-F1
#
_entry.id   AF-A0A921YXC1-F1
#
_cell.length_a   1.000
_cell.length_b   1.000
_cell.length_c   1.000
_cell.angle_alpha   90.00
_cell.angle_beta   90.00
_cell.angle_gamma   90.00
#
_symmetry.space_group_name_H-M   'P 1'
#
loop_
_entity.id
_entity.type
_entity.pdbx_description
1 polymer ?
#
loop_
_entity_poly.entity_id
_entity_poly.type
_entity_poly.pdbx_seq_one_letter_code
_entity_poly.pdbx_strand_id
1 'polypeptide(L)'
;MCFENANVSQVALNTRHGDKSIPELLSRLVSRDKPLPVAMGAARCLTFIHRAGALPPDDHRVVFGALPCLARLCTKEMPEDIRASAAETLAYLAEVDTALQRLAAISNHLMSSLADIVTCESAAAKQGAFKCFASLGANDEDIRKMIIETHGLMVHVVDGMNNSEPAVRLAAVRCLHSLSRSVQQLRTTFQDHSVWKPLMQLLTDSPGTELLTVGSSTLCNLLLEFSPAKEPMLDQDLLAGAVEMLCNLTKRPEAALRLNGIWALMNMAFQAEQKVKQRILCCLGTEQMFRLLGDSDTRVIMKTLGLLRNLLSTRQHIDAIMSEYSSQVMQVYIFKNILLQQQTEYTGCFGYYLNN
;
A
#
# COMPACT_ATOMS: atom_id res chain seq x y z
N MET A 1 10.57 -11.42 22.31
CA MET A 1 11.64 -12.30 21.82
C MET A 1 11.27 -12.97 20.49
N CYS A 2 10.04 -13.45 20.30
CA CYS A 2 9.62 -14.09 19.04
C CYS A 2 9.36 -13.13 17.86
N PHE A 3 9.20 -11.82 18.11
CA PHE A 3 8.96 -10.81 17.06
C PHE A 3 10.08 -10.85 16.01
N GLU A 4 9.73 -11.14 14.76
CA GLU A 4 10.64 -11.26 13.61
C GLU A 4 11.85 -12.20 13.83
N ASN A 5 11.74 -13.16 14.76
CA ASN A 5 12.82 -14.09 15.08
C ASN A 5 12.38 -15.54 14.92
N ALA A 6 12.70 -16.11 13.76
CA ALA A 6 12.37 -17.49 13.40
C ALA A 6 12.99 -18.51 14.37
N ASN A 7 14.27 -18.33 14.72
CA ASN A 7 14.98 -19.25 15.63
C ASN A 7 14.34 -19.32 17.00
N VAL A 8 14.07 -18.15 17.61
CA VAL A 8 13.42 -18.09 18.93
C VAL A 8 12.00 -18.66 18.85
N SER A 9 11.28 -18.41 17.77
CA SER A 9 9.91 -18.93 17.60
C SER A 9 9.88 -20.44 17.45
N GLN A 10 10.86 -21.04 16.76
CA GLN A 10 11.03 -22.49 16.68
C GLN A 10 11.42 -23.10 18.03
N VAL A 11 12.26 -22.42 18.82
CA VAL A 11 12.55 -22.85 20.19
C VAL A 11 11.28 -22.78 21.05
N ALA A 12 10.50 -21.70 20.95
CA ALA A 12 9.26 -21.54 21.69
C ALA A 12 8.22 -22.63 21.35
N LEU A 13 8.11 -23.00 20.07
CA LEU A 13 7.24 -24.09 19.60
C LEU A 13 7.55 -25.42 20.30
N ASN A 14 8.83 -25.74 20.46
CA ASN A 14 9.31 -27.00 21.03
C ASN A 14 9.50 -26.96 22.55
N THR A 15 9.50 -25.78 23.16
CA THR A 15 9.64 -25.62 24.61
C THR A 15 8.37 -26.09 25.32
N ARG A 16 8.54 -26.83 26.43
CA ARG A 16 7.42 -27.41 27.19
C ARG A 16 7.52 -27.06 28.67
N HIS A 17 6.38 -26.97 29.33
CA HIS A 17 6.24 -26.91 30.78
C HIS A 17 5.26 -28.00 31.23
N GLY A 18 5.79 -29.04 31.87
CA GLY A 18 5.08 -30.32 32.02
C GLY A 18 4.76 -30.92 30.64
N ASP A 19 3.54 -31.41 30.46
CA ASP A 19 3.12 -32.06 29.21
C ASP A 19 2.69 -31.10 28.09
N LYS A 20 2.71 -29.79 28.34
CA LYS A 20 2.20 -28.79 27.40
C LYS A 20 3.32 -27.99 26.78
N SER A 21 3.24 -27.82 25.46
CA SER A 21 4.04 -26.84 24.72
C SER A 21 3.63 -25.41 25.06
N ILE A 22 4.53 -24.45 24.82
CA ILE A 22 4.21 -23.02 24.99
C ILE A 22 2.97 -22.60 24.19
N PRO A 23 2.80 -22.94 22.90
CA PRO A 23 1.59 -22.54 22.16
C PRO A 23 0.29 -23.11 22.72
N GLU A 24 0.31 -24.34 23.28
CA GLU A 24 -0.86 -24.92 23.95
C GLU A 24 -1.22 -24.19 25.25
N LEU A 25 -0.21 -23.72 26.00
CA LEU A 25 -0.43 -22.88 27.17
C LEU A 25 -1.00 -21.52 26.77
N LEU A 26 -0.43 -20.88 25.74
CA LEU A 26 -0.91 -19.60 25.22
C LEU A 26 -2.37 -19.70 24.72
N SER A 27 -2.72 -20.81 24.06
CA SER A 27 -4.10 -21.07 23.58
C SER A 27 -5.13 -21.12 24.72
N ARG A 28 -4.74 -21.51 25.93
CA ARG A 28 -5.61 -21.44 27.13
C ARG A 28 -5.66 -20.07 27.76
N LEU A 29 -4.67 -19.22 27.47
CA LEU A 29 -4.55 -17.89 28.05
C LEU A 29 -5.29 -16.82 27.23
N VAL A 30 -5.65 -17.10 25.97
CA VAL A 30 -6.49 -16.20 25.14
C VAL A 30 -7.99 -16.27 25.48
N SER A 31 -8.39 -17.15 26.41
CA SER A 31 -9.78 -17.34 26.81
C SER A 31 -10.39 -16.10 27.50
N ARG A 32 -11.72 -15.96 27.42
CA ARG A 32 -12.47 -14.78 27.89
C ARG A 32 -12.43 -14.59 29.41
N ASP A 33 -12.19 -15.66 30.15
CA ASP A 33 -12.10 -15.68 31.62
C ASP A 33 -10.74 -15.18 32.14
N LYS A 34 -9.78 -14.90 31.25
CA LYS A 34 -8.46 -14.41 31.65
C LYS A 34 -8.42 -12.88 31.76
N PRO A 35 -7.58 -12.33 32.66
CA PRO A 35 -7.35 -10.90 32.71
C PRO A 35 -6.93 -10.35 31.35
N LEU A 36 -7.41 -9.15 30.98
CA LEU A 36 -7.16 -8.54 29.67
C LEU A 36 -5.67 -8.49 29.28
N PRO A 37 -4.73 -8.08 30.17
CA PRO A 37 -3.31 -8.06 29.81
C PRO A 37 -2.76 -9.46 29.50
N VAL A 38 -3.26 -10.49 30.19
CA VAL A 38 -2.84 -11.89 29.98
C VAL A 38 -3.36 -12.40 28.63
N ALA A 39 -4.64 -12.20 28.33
CA ALA A 39 -5.23 -12.61 27.07
C ALA A 39 -4.58 -11.89 25.87
N MET A 40 -4.37 -10.57 26.00
CA MET A 40 -3.70 -9.76 24.98
C MET A 40 -2.25 -10.21 24.76
N GLY A 41 -1.49 -10.42 25.84
CA GLY A 41 -0.11 -10.91 25.77
C GLY A 41 -0.03 -12.30 25.13
N ALA A 42 -0.96 -13.21 25.47
CA ALA A 42 -1.00 -14.54 24.90
C ALA A 42 -1.31 -14.53 23.40
N ALA A 43 -2.31 -13.74 22.98
CA ALA A 43 -2.66 -13.59 21.57
C ALA A 43 -1.48 -13.00 20.77
N ARG A 44 -0.81 -11.97 21.31
CA ARG A 44 0.36 -11.36 20.69
C ARG A 44 1.54 -12.34 20.54
N CYS A 45 1.79 -13.17 21.54
CA CYS A 45 2.80 -14.23 21.44
C CYS A 45 2.48 -15.23 20.34
N LEU A 46 1.23 -15.71 20.25
CA LEU A 46 0.80 -16.61 19.18
C LEU A 46 0.96 -15.96 17.79
N THR A 47 0.57 -14.69 17.66
CA THR A 47 0.79 -13.90 16.44
C THR A 47 2.26 -13.87 16.06
N PHE A 48 3.16 -13.60 17.00
CA PHE A 48 4.60 -13.52 16.71
C PHE A 48 5.19 -14.87 16.31
N ILE A 49 4.81 -15.96 16.98
CA ILE A 49 5.26 -17.31 16.64
C ILE A 49 4.78 -17.67 15.22
N HIS A 50 3.54 -17.33 14.86
CA HIS A 50 3.02 -17.51 13.51
C HIS A 50 3.80 -16.68 12.48
N ARG A 51 3.92 -15.37 12.70
CA ARG A 51 4.56 -14.45 11.74
C ARG A 51 6.06 -14.71 11.56
N ALA A 52 6.70 -15.36 12.52
CA ALA A 52 8.07 -15.84 12.43
C ALA A 52 8.20 -17.23 11.75
N GLY A 53 7.11 -17.82 11.27
CA GLY A 53 7.09 -19.07 10.50
C GLY A 53 7.08 -20.36 11.33
N ALA A 54 6.86 -20.28 12.65
CA ALA A 54 6.82 -21.47 13.50
C ALA A 54 5.42 -22.09 13.63
N LEU A 55 4.36 -21.30 13.46
CA LEU A 55 2.99 -21.82 13.32
C LEU A 55 2.46 -21.50 11.93
N PRO A 56 1.84 -22.44 11.21
CA PRO A 56 1.21 -22.14 9.93
C PRO A 56 -0.05 -21.27 10.13
N PRO A 57 -0.52 -20.56 9.10
CA PRO A 57 -1.68 -19.66 9.20
C PRO A 57 -3.00 -20.38 9.51
N ASP A 58 -3.13 -21.64 9.12
CA ASP A 58 -4.29 -22.50 9.37
C ASP A 58 -4.26 -23.20 10.74
N ASP A 59 -3.22 -22.97 11.54
CA ASP A 59 -3.10 -23.56 12.87
C ASP A 59 -4.29 -23.15 13.76
N HIS A 60 -4.91 -24.14 14.40
CA HIS A 60 -6.08 -23.91 15.24
C HIS A 60 -5.86 -22.86 16.35
N ARG A 61 -4.63 -22.71 16.86
CA ARG A 61 -4.27 -21.73 17.90
C ARG A 61 -4.23 -20.31 17.35
N VAL A 62 -3.96 -20.17 16.05
CA VAL A 62 -4.01 -18.89 15.33
C VAL A 62 -5.46 -18.57 14.97
N VAL A 63 -6.12 -19.47 14.22
CA VAL A 63 -7.46 -19.27 13.65
C VAL A 63 -8.55 -19.19 14.73
N PHE A 64 -8.51 -20.07 15.73
CA PHE A 64 -9.53 -20.15 16.79
C PHE A 64 -9.06 -19.60 18.13
N GLY A 65 -7.80 -19.16 18.23
CA GLY A 65 -7.23 -18.57 19.44
C GLY A 65 -6.92 -17.09 19.28
N ALA A 66 -5.78 -16.78 18.68
CA ALA A 66 -5.25 -15.42 18.59
C ALA A 66 -6.21 -14.46 17.84
N LEU A 67 -6.65 -14.83 16.64
CA LEU A 67 -7.49 -13.99 15.78
C LEU A 67 -8.81 -13.57 16.45
N PRO A 68 -9.68 -14.51 16.91
CA PRO A 68 -10.94 -14.13 17.55
C PRO A 68 -10.73 -13.45 18.90
N CYS A 69 -9.64 -13.75 19.61
CA CYS A 69 -9.29 -13.01 20.83
C CYS A 69 -9.00 -11.55 20.50
N LEU A 70 -8.14 -11.26 19.52
CA LEU A 70 -7.78 -9.90 19.13
C LEU A 70 -8.98 -9.13 18.56
N ALA A 71 -9.81 -9.77 17.73
CA ALA A 71 -11.02 -9.16 17.20
C ALA A 71 -12.01 -8.76 18.32
N ARG A 72 -12.14 -9.61 19.36
CA ARG A 72 -12.91 -9.30 20.56
C ARG A 72 -12.32 -8.17 21.38
N LEU A 73 -10.99 -8.08 21.48
CA LEU A 73 -10.33 -7.01 22.22
C LEU A 73 -10.42 -5.63 21.55
N CYS A 74 -10.88 -5.57 20.29
CA CYS A 74 -11.12 -4.32 19.57
C CYS A 74 -12.48 -3.66 19.90
N THR A 75 -13.41 -4.37 20.55
CA THR A 75 -14.78 -3.87 20.76
C THR A 75 -14.81 -2.67 21.71
N LYS A 76 -15.88 -1.88 21.61
CA LYS A 76 -16.05 -0.59 22.32
C LYS A 76 -16.04 -0.71 23.85
N GLU A 77 -16.35 -1.88 24.40
CA GLU A 77 -16.36 -2.14 25.83
C GLU A 77 -14.95 -2.29 26.43
N MET A 78 -13.93 -2.47 25.58
CA MET A 78 -12.55 -2.65 26.03
C MET A 78 -11.86 -1.29 26.27
N PRO A 79 -10.90 -1.22 27.20
CA PRO A 79 -10.05 -0.04 27.37
C PRO A 79 -9.34 0.37 26.07
N GLU A 80 -9.15 1.67 25.87
CA GLU A 80 -8.60 2.23 24.62
C GLU A 80 -7.17 1.74 24.30
N ASP A 81 -6.33 1.57 25.32
CA ASP A 81 -4.98 1.02 25.22
C ASP A 81 -4.97 -0.45 24.76
N ILE A 82 -5.93 -1.24 25.26
CA ILE A 82 -6.14 -2.62 24.85
C ILE A 82 -6.66 -2.67 23.41
N ARG A 83 -7.65 -1.84 23.05
CA ARG A 83 -8.19 -1.75 21.70
C ARG A 83 -7.11 -1.38 20.67
N ALA A 84 -6.28 -0.38 21.00
CA ALA A 84 -5.16 0.05 20.18
C ALA A 84 -4.17 -1.10 19.94
N SER A 85 -3.74 -1.76 21.03
CA SER A 85 -2.78 -2.86 20.97
C SER A 85 -3.33 -4.08 20.23
N ALA A 86 -4.63 -4.37 20.40
CA ALA A 86 -5.33 -5.46 19.74
C ALA A 86 -5.42 -5.22 18.24
N ALA A 87 -5.84 -4.02 17.80
CA ALA A 87 -5.92 -3.66 16.40
C ALA A 87 -4.55 -3.72 15.71
N GLU A 88 -3.50 -3.20 16.36
CA GLU A 88 -2.13 -3.28 15.81
C GLU A 88 -1.63 -4.74 15.71
N THR A 89 -1.89 -5.56 16.73
CA THR A 89 -1.46 -6.96 16.72
C THR A 89 -2.24 -7.78 15.69
N LEU A 90 -3.53 -7.48 15.49
CA LEU A 90 -4.35 -8.11 14.47
C LEU A 90 -3.92 -7.71 13.06
N ALA A 91 -3.55 -6.43 12.87
CA ALA A 91 -2.95 -5.97 11.63
C ALA A 91 -1.69 -6.78 11.30
N TYR A 92 -0.78 -6.95 12.26
CA TYR A 92 0.42 -7.76 12.04
C TYR A 92 0.10 -9.23 11.80
N LEU A 93 -0.94 -9.79 12.45
CA LEU A 93 -1.35 -11.18 12.26
C LEU A 93 -1.83 -11.46 10.83
N ALA A 94 -2.68 -10.58 10.28
CA ALA A 94 -3.36 -10.80 9.00
C ALA A 94 -2.58 -10.29 7.77
N GLU A 95 -1.48 -9.55 7.95
CA GLU A 95 -0.82 -8.78 6.88
C GLU A 95 -0.47 -9.58 5.62
N VAL A 96 -0.04 -10.84 5.76
CA VAL A 96 0.48 -11.65 4.64
C VAL A 96 -0.40 -12.83 4.24
N ASP A 97 -1.54 -13.02 4.90
CA ASP A 97 -2.37 -14.21 4.68
C ASP A 97 -3.82 -13.83 4.38
N THR A 98 -4.24 -14.08 3.14
CA THR A 98 -5.58 -13.74 2.65
C THR A 98 -6.68 -14.53 3.37
N ALA A 99 -6.42 -15.75 3.84
CA ALA A 99 -7.40 -16.52 4.60
C ALA A 99 -7.63 -15.92 5.99
N LEU A 100 -6.56 -15.52 6.69
CA LEU A 100 -6.66 -14.78 7.96
C LEU A 100 -7.33 -13.41 7.78
N GLN A 101 -7.07 -12.70 6.68
CA GLN A 101 -7.77 -11.44 6.36
C GLN A 101 -9.29 -11.67 6.25
N ARG A 102 -9.71 -12.68 5.49
CA ARG A 102 -11.13 -13.04 5.33
C ARG A 102 -11.78 -13.44 6.64
N LEU A 103 -11.10 -14.27 7.44
CA LEU A 103 -11.59 -14.69 8.76
C LEU A 103 -11.73 -13.51 9.71
N ALA A 104 -10.74 -12.62 9.76
CA ALA A 104 -10.78 -11.43 10.60
C ALA A 104 -11.90 -10.46 10.17
N ALA A 105 -12.10 -10.25 8.87
CA ALA A 105 -13.09 -9.33 8.33
C ALA A 105 -14.53 -9.64 8.78
N ILE A 106 -14.87 -10.92 8.92
CA ILE A 106 -16.20 -11.38 9.37
C ILE A 106 -16.29 -11.65 10.88
N SER A 107 -15.19 -11.50 11.61
CA SER A 107 -15.12 -11.84 13.03
C SER A 107 -15.66 -10.72 13.92
N ASN A 108 -16.63 -11.05 14.79
CA ASN A 108 -17.04 -10.22 15.94
C ASN A 108 -17.31 -8.73 15.61
N HIS A 109 -17.92 -8.44 14.46
CA HIS A 109 -18.18 -7.08 13.97
C HIS A 109 -16.93 -6.19 13.94
N LEU A 110 -15.78 -6.76 13.57
CA LEU A 110 -14.49 -6.10 13.59
C LEU A 110 -14.48 -4.79 12.81
N MET A 111 -15.08 -4.72 11.62
CA MET A 111 -15.09 -3.49 10.81
C MET A 111 -15.70 -2.30 11.55
N SER A 112 -16.84 -2.51 12.22
CA SER A 112 -17.49 -1.48 13.05
C SER A 112 -16.63 -1.12 14.26
N SER A 113 -16.04 -2.13 14.90
CA SER A 113 -15.16 -1.91 16.06
C SER A 113 -13.93 -1.08 15.69
N LEU A 114 -13.32 -1.35 14.55
CA LEU A 114 -12.17 -0.58 14.03
C LEU A 114 -12.57 0.85 13.68
N ALA A 115 -13.74 1.07 13.06
CA ALA A 115 -14.25 2.42 12.81
C ALA A 115 -14.44 3.21 14.11
N ASP A 116 -14.98 2.57 15.14
CA ASP A 116 -15.08 3.14 16.49
C ASP A 116 -13.71 3.41 17.14
N ILE A 117 -12.64 2.68 16.77
CA ILE A 117 -11.28 2.93 17.28
C ILE A 117 -10.68 4.17 16.60
N VAL A 118 -10.98 4.41 15.32
CA VAL A 118 -10.46 5.58 14.59
C VAL A 118 -10.95 6.91 15.17
N THR A 119 -12.10 6.90 15.86
CA THR A 119 -12.66 8.10 16.50
C THR A 119 -12.12 8.38 17.91
N CYS A 120 -11.35 7.45 18.49
CA CYS A 120 -10.69 7.63 19.78
C CYS A 120 -9.73 8.83 19.78
N GLU A 121 -9.41 9.37 20.96
CA GLU A 121 -8.46 10.48 21.06
C GLU A 121 -7.00 10.01 20.88
N SER A 122 -6.67 8.80 21.36
CA SER A 122 -5.32 8.24 21.29
C SER A 122 -4.83 8.07 19.85
N ALA A 123 -3.65 8.63 19.59
CA ALA A 123 -2.91 8.41 18.35
C ALA A 123 -2.61 6.91 18.12
N ALA A 124 -2.31 6.16 19.19
CA ALA A 124 -2.03 4.72 19.10
C ALA A 124 -3.29 3.93 18.67
N ALA A 125 -4.47 4.33 19.15
CA ALA A 125 -5.74 3.74 18.75
C ALA A 125 -5.98 3.96 17.25
N LYS A 126 -5.92 5.22 16.78
CA LYS A 126 -6.07 5.56 15.35
C LYS A 126 -5.07 4.81 14.48
N GLN A 127 -3.80 4.80 14.89
CA GLN A 127 -2.74 4.12 14.17
C GLN A 127 -3.02 2.61 14.07
N GLY A 128 -3.36 1.96 15.19
CA GLY A 128 -3.69 0.53 15.22
C GLY A 128 -4.86 0.18 14.31
N ALA A 129 -5.92 0.99 14.33
CA ALA A 129 -7.09 0.78 13.49
C ALA A 129 -6.80 0.96 12.00
N PHE A 130 -6.11 2.04 11.60
CA PHE A 130 -5.75 2.24 10.20
C PHE A 130 -4.78 1.17 9.68
N LYS A 131 -3.82 0.73 10.51
CA LYS A 131 -2.95 -0.42 10.16
C LYS A 131 -3.79 -1.69 9.95
N CYS A 132 -4.76 -1.93 10.81
CA CYS A 132 -5.63 -3.10 10.69
C CYS A 132 -6.48 -3.04 9.42
N PHE A 133 -7.13 -1.91 9.11
CA PHE A 133 -7.84 -1.74 7.84
C PHE A 133 -6.91 -1.92 6.62
N ALA A 134 -5.73 -1.32 6.65
CA ALA A 134 -4.75 -1.45 5.56
C ALA A 134 -4.37 -2.92 5.31
N SER A 135 -4.12 -3.68 6.39
CA SER A 135 -3.81 -5.11 6.35
C SER A 135 -4.98 -5.94 5.84
N LEU A 136 -6.20 -5.69 6.31
CA LEU A 136 -7.38 -6.47 5.90
C LEU A 136 -7.70 -6.26 4.41
N GLY A 137 -7.62 -5.02 3.92
CA GLY A 137 -7.88 -4.69 2.50
C GLY A 137 -6.70 -4.94 1.55
N ALA A 138 -5.59 -5.52 2.03
CA ALA A 138 -4.35 -5.63 1.26
C ALA A 138 -4.52 -6.48 -0.01
N ASN A 139 -5.13 -7.66 0.13
CA ASN A 139 -5.13 -8.66 -0.94
C ASN A 139 -6.53 -9.10 -1.39
N ASP A 140 -7.60 -8.56 -0.78
CA ASP A 140 -8.96 -9.03 -1.06
C ASP A 140 -9.91 -7.86 -1.43
N GLU A 141 -10.57 -7.99 -2.59
CA GLU A 141 -11.46 -6.95 -3.14
C GLU A 141 -12.77 -6.82 -2.36
N ASP A 142 -13.35 -7.95 -1.92
CA ASP A 142 -14.59 -7.94 -1.14
C ASP A 142 -14.34 -7.29 0.22
N ILE A 143 -13.17 -7.53 0.81
CA ILE A 143 -12.76 -6.84 2.05
C ILE A 143 -12.59 -5.34 1.81
N ARG A 144 -11.93 -4.90 0.73
CA ARG A 144 -11.83 -3.47 0.41
C ARG A 144 -13.21 -2.80 0.28
N LYS A 145 -14.16 -3.49 -0.35
CA LYS A 145 -15.54 -3.02 -0.47
C LYS A 145 -16.21 -2.90 0.90
N MET A 146 -16.12 -3.92 1.75
CA MET A 146 -16.65 -3.87 3.13
C MET A 146 -16.05 -2.72 3.94
N ILE A 147 -14.75 -2.48 3.79
CA ILE A 147 -14.04 -1.39 4.49
C ILE A 147 -14.60 -0.03 4.02
N ILE A 148 -14.75 0.20 2.72
CA ILE A 148 -15.28 1.48 2.21
C ILE A 148 -16.75 1.69 2.57
N GLU A 149 -17.55 0.62 2.58
CA GLU A 149 -18.95 0.67 3.00
C GLU A 149 -19.12 0.90 4.51
N THR A 150 -18.02 0.80 5.29
CA THR A 150 -18.04 1.16 6.71
C THR A 150 -18.28 2.66 6.87
N HIS A 151 -19.38 2.99 7.54
CA HIS A 151 -19.90 4.35 7.62
C HIS A 151 -18.84 5.36 8.09
N GLY A 152 -18.67 6.44 7.32
CA GLY A 152 -17.77 7.55 7.66
C GLY A 152 -16.27 7.25 7.52
N LEU A 153 -15.87 6.02 7.14
CA LEU A 153 -14.45 5.65 7.17
C LEU A 153 -13.58 6.53 6.27
N MET A 154 -14.04 6.86 5.06
CA MET A 154 -13.25 7.69 4.14
C MET A 154 -13.03 9.12 4.66
N VAL A 155 -14.00 9.68 5.38
CA VAL A 155 -13.83 10.96 6.09
C VAL A 155 -12.71 10.82 7.12
N HIS A 156 -12.75 9.76 7.92
CA HIS A 156 -11.70 9.51 8.91
C HIS A 156 -10.32 9.26 8.30
N VAL A 157 -10.24 8.60 7.14
CA VAL A 157 -8.95 8.45 6.42
C VAL A 157 -8.39 9.82 6.01
N VAL A 158 -9.24 10.73 5.52
CA VAL A 158 -8.83 12.10 5.20
C VAL A 158 -8.40 12.87 6.45
N ASP A 159 -9.15 12.78 7.54
CA ASP A 159 -8.78 13.40 8.83
C ASP A 159 -7.46 12.84 9.36
N GLY A 160 -7.24 11.52 9.20
CA GLY A 160 -6.01 10.83 9.57
C GLY A 160 -4.79 11.32 8.79
N MET A 161 -4.95 11.62 7.50
CA MET A 161 -3.89 12.23 6.67
C MET A 161 -3.52 13.64 7.14
N ASN A 162 -4.48 14.39 7.70
CA ASN A 162 -4.28 15.74 8.24
C ASN A 162 -3.91 15.76 9.73
N ASN A 163 -3.69 14.60 10.35
CA ASN A 163 -3.42 14.51 11.78
C ASN A 163 -2.04 15.09 12.15
N SER A 164 -1.91 15.69 13.34
CA SER A 164 -0.65 16.23 13.85
C SER A 164 0.43 15.16 14.04
N GLU A 165 0.03 13.92 14.35
CA GLU A 165 0.96 12.81 14.62
C GLU A 165 1.43 12.12 13.33
N PRO A 166 2.74 12.11 13.02
CA PRO A 166 3.27 11.49 11.80
C PRO A 166 2.92 10.02 11.65
N ALA A 167 2.86 9.28 12.77
CA ALA A 167 2.53 7.87 12.78
C ALA A 167 1.08 7.59 12.35
N VAL A 168 0.15 8.49 12.70
CA VAL A 168 -1.26 8.42 12.28
C VAL A 168 -1.37 8.75 10.79
N ARG A 169 -0.68 9.79 10.32
CA ARG A 169 -0.64 10.15 8.89
C ARG A 169 -0.17 8.98 8.03
N LEU A 170 0.93 8.34 8.42
CA LEU A 170 1.45 7.17 7.72
C LEU A 170 0.46 6.00 7.71
N ALA A 171 -0.18 5.70 8.84
CA ALA A 171 -1.17 4.62 8.90
C ALA A 171 -2.39 4.92 8.02
N ALA A 172 -2.89 6.16 8.02
CA ALA A 172 -3.99 6.59 7.17
C ALA A 172 -3.62 6.50 5.68
N VAL A 173 -2.41 6.93 5.29
CA VAL A 173 -1.92 6.80 3.90
C VAL A 173 -1.74 5.33 3.49
N ARG A 174 -1.32 4.44 4.40
CA ARG A 174 -1.27 2.99 4.16
C ARG A 174 -2.67 2.40 3.96
N CYS A 175 -3.65 2.86 4.74
CA CYS A 175 -5.05 2.48 4.56
C CYS A 175 -5.55 2.94 3.19
N LEU A 176 -5.36 4.22 2.85
CA LEU A 176 -5.73 4.77 1.54
C LEU A 176 -5.03 4.03 0.39
N HIS A 177 -3.74 3.76 0.50
CA HIS A 177 -2.99 2.96 -0.47
C HIS A 177 -3.68 1.62 -0.70
N SER A 178 -4.09 0.97 0.39
CA SER A 178 -4.73 -0.34 0.31
C SER A 178 -6.05 -0.30 -0.45
N LEU A 179 -6.88 0.70 -0.12
CA LEU A 179 -8.16 0.93 -0.77
C LEU A 179 -8.00 1.36 -2.24
N SER A 180 -6.95 2.13 -2.55
CA SER A 180 -6.66 2.66 -3.90
C SER A 180 -6.33 1.60 -4.94
N ARG A 181 -6.09 0.35 -4.55
CA ARG A 181 -5.86 -0.76 -5.49
C ARG A 181 -7.14 -1.24 -6.18
N SER A 182 -8.32 -0.87 -5.66
CA SER A 182 -9.60 -1.21 -6.29
C SER A 182 -9.96 -0.24 -7.41
N VAL A 183 -10.14 -0.78 -8.62
CA VAL A 183 -10.59 -0.02 -9.80
C VAL A 183 -11.99 0.56 -9.59
N GLN A 184 -12.91 -0.21 -8.98
CA GLN A 184 -14.28 0.25 -8.76
C GLN A 184 -14.30 1.47 -7.84
N GLN A 185 -13.47 1.45 -6.78
CA GLN A 185 -13.44 2.50 -5.77
C GLN A 185 -12.71 3.75 -6.24
N LEU A 186 -11.69 3.58 -7.09
CA LEU A 186 -11.03 4.69 -7.79
C LEU A 186 -11.99 5.52 -8.64
N ARG A 187 -13.05 4.90 -9.20
CA ARG A 187 -14.00 5.55 -10.11
C ARG A 187 -15.12 6.30 -9.40
N THR A 188 -15.45 5.93 -8.17
CA THR A 188 -16.61 6.49 -7.46
C THR A 188 -16.16 7.22 -6.20
N THR A 189 -15.74 6.49 -5.19
CA THR A 189 -15.70 6.97 -3.81
C THR A 189 -14.60 8.00 -3.55
N PHE A 190 -13.42 7.85 -4.16
CA PHE A 190 -12.28 8.71 -3.82
C PHE A 190 -12.39 10.14 -4.36
N GLN A 191 -13.16 10.36 -5.42
CA GLN A 191 -13.41 11.70 -5.94
C GLN A 191 -14.23 12.53 -4.95
N ASP A 192 -15.28 11.94 -4.39
CA ASP A 192 -16.21 12.60 -3.46
C ASP A 192 -15.49 13.14 -2.21
N HIS A 193 -14.45 12.43 -1.76
CA HIS A 193 -13.66 12.82 -0.60
C HIS A 193 -12.42 13.67 -0.93
N SER A 194 -12.16 13.98 -2.20
CA SER A 194 -10.98 14.76 -2.64
C SER A 194 -9.66 14.28 -2.03
N VAL A 195 -9.48 12.96 -1.89
CA VAL A 195 -8.34 12.34 -1.16
C VAL A 195 -6.97 12.73 -1.72
N TRP A 196 -6.95 13.18 -2.98
CA TRP A 196 -5.77 13.65 -3.67
C TRP A 196 -5.16 14.92 -3.03
N LYS A 197 -5.98 15.83 -2.49
CA LYS A 197 -5.52 17.11 -1.90
C LYS A 197 -4.60 16.90 -0.69
N PRO A 198 -5.05 16.23 0.39
CA PRO A 198 -4.19 15.98 1.54
C PRO A 198 -3.00 15.09 1.18
N LEU A 199 -3.16 14.14 0.26
CA LEU A 199 -2.03 13.32 -0.20
C LEU A 199 -0.94 14.16 -0.86
N MET A 200 -1.30 15.06 -1.78
CA MET A 200 -0.34 15.95 -2.44
C MET A 200 0.35 16.86 -1.44
N GLN A 201 -0.38 17.43 -0.47
CA GLN A 201 0.20 18.24 0.61
C GLN A 201 1.26 17.45 1.40
N LEU A 202 0.95 16.22 1.81
CA LEU A 202 1.91 15.35 2.52
C LEU A 202 3.15 15.00 1.71
N LEU A 203 3.01 14.82 0.39
CA LEU A 203 4.14 14.52 -0.48
C LEU A 203 5.07 15.72 -0.69
N THR A 204 4.53 16.93 -0.57
CA THR A 204 5.30 18.18 -0.70
C THR A 204 5.89 18.67 0.62
N ASP A 205 5.34 18.28 1.76
CA ASP A 205 5.75 18.73 3.10
C ASP A 205 6.93 17.92 3.68
N SER A 206 8.00 17.77 2.90
CA SER A 206 9.26 17.08 3.28
C SER A 206 9.06 15.79 4.10
N PRO A 207 8.28 14.81 3.60
CA PRO A 207 7.93 13.63 4.36
C PRO A 207 9.13 12.69 4.56
N GLY A 208 9.08 11.89 5.64
CA GLY A 208 10.02 10.78 5.81
C GLY A 208 9.91 9.75 4.68
N THR A 209 11.01 9.04 4.39
CA THR A 209 11.13 8.10 3.24
C THR A 209 9.99 7.08 3.15
N GLU A 210 9.52 6.57 4.30
CA GLU A 210 8.43 5.59 4.34
C GLU A 210 7.09 6.18 3.86
N LEU A 211 6.71 7.36 4.38
CA LEU A 211 5.50 8.07 3.96
C LEU A 211 5.60 8.46 2.49
N LEU A 212 6.77 8.94 2.05
CA LEU A 212 7.01 9.29 0.65
C LEU A 212 6.84 8.08 -0.28
N THR A 213 7.31 6.90 0.16
CA THR A 213 7.20 5.65 -0.62
C THR A 213 5.75 5.20 -0.74
N VAL A 214 5.02 5.12 0.38
CA VAL A 214 3.62 4.67 0.35
C VAL A 214 2.74 5.72 -0.36
N GLY A 215 2.92 7.00 -0.04
CA GLY A 215 2.12 8.08 -0.63
C GLY A 215 2.32 8.23 -2.13
N SER A 216 3.56 8.12 -2.63
CA SER A 216 3.82 8.13 -4.09
C SER A 216 3.30 6.88 -4.79
N SER A 217 3.26 5.73 -4.11
CA SER A 217 2.60 4.51 -4.62
C SER A 217 1.08 4.70 -4.72
N THR A 218 0.45 5.29 -3.69
CA THR A 218 -0.97 5.70 -3.74
C THR A 218 -1.24 6.65 -4.89
N LEU A 219 -0.35 7.63 -5.09
CA LEU A 219 -0.46 8.59 -6.19
C LEU A 219 -0.41 7.92 -7.56
N CYS A 220 0.38 6.85 -7.73
CA CYS A 220 0.38 6.07 -8.98
C CYS A 220 -1.02 5.53 -9.32
N ASN A 221 -1.76 5.05 -8.32
CA ASN A 221 -3.13 4.55 -8.49
C ASN A 221 -4.12 5.68 -8.80
N LEU A 222 -4.01 6.83 -8.11
CA LEU A 222 -4.88 7.99 -8.34
C LEU A 222 -4.66 8.65 -9.71
N LEU A 223 -3.49 8.47 -10.34
CA LEU A 223 -3.16 8.99 -11.67
C LEU A 223 -3.59 8.08 -12.84
N LEU A 224 -4.23 6.95 -12.56
CA LEU A 224 -4.79 6.08 -13.60
C LEU A 224 -5.89 6.81 -14.37
N GLU A 225 -6.01 6.52 -15.67
CA GLU A 225 -6.92 7.22 -16.59
C GLU A 225 -8.37 7.25 -16.12
N PHE A 226 -8.84 6.15 -15.52
CA PHE A 226 -10.21 6.01 -15.07
C PHE A 226 -10.44 6.58 -13.67
N SER A 227 -9.41 7.12 -13.00
CA SER A 227 -9.56 7.76 -11.70
C SER A 227 -9.85 9.25 -11.87
N PRO A 228 -11.02 9.74 -11.40
CA PRO A 228 -11.35 11.16 -11.48
C PRO A 228 -10.48 12.07 -10.58
N ALA A 229 -9.58 11.47 -9.78
CA ALA A 229 -8.59 12.20 -8.99
C ALA A 229 -7.43 12.72 -9.84
N LYS A 230 -7.30 12.24 -11.09
CA LYS A 230 -6.24 12.62 -12.02
C LYS A 230 -6.41 14.06 -12.52
N GLU A 231 -7.62 14.44 -12.92
CA GLU A 231 -7.92 15.69 -13.61
C GLU A 231 -7.48 16.93 -12.81
N PRO A 232 -7.81 17.06 -11.51
CA PRO A 232 -7.38 18.23 -10.73
C PRO A 232 -5.86 18.38 -10.65
N MET A 233 -5.10 17.29 -10.77
CA MET A 233 -3.63 17.33 -10.75
C MET A 233 -3.03 17.79 -12.09
N LEU A 234 -3.83 17.78 -13.16
CA LEU A 234 -3.44 18.27 -14.48
C LEU A 234 -3.81 19.76 -14.69
N ASP A 235 -4.57 20.34 -13.77
CA ASP A 235 -4.95 21.75 -13.80
C ASP A 235 -3.71 22.66 -13.78
N GLN A 236 -3.83 23.81 -14.45
CA GLN A 236 -2.68 24.67 -14.74
C GLN A 236 -1.91 25.09 -13.48
N ASP A 237 -2.61 25.33 -12.38
CA ASP A 237 -2.03 25.83 -11.13
C ASP A 237 -1.27 24.74 -10.36
N LEU A 238 -1.61 23.47 -10.55
CA LEU A 238 -1.01 22.34 -9.82
C LEU A 238 -0.03 21.52 -10.66
N LEU A 239 -0.20 21.50 -11.98
CA LEU A 239 0.58 20.69 -12.90
C LEU A 239 2.09 20.90 -12.74
N ALA A 240 2.52 22.15 -12.60
CA ALA A 240 3.94 22.48 -12.50
C ALA A 240 4.61 21.84 -11.28
N GLY A 241 3.97 21.97 -10.11
CA GLY A 241 4.47 21.41 -8.85
C GLY A 241 4.31 19.89 -8.77
N ALA A 242 3.21 19.34 -9.30
CA ALA A 242 2.99 17.90 -9.37
C ALA A 242 4.07 17.20 -10.21
N VAL A 243 4.35 17.72 -11.42
CA VAL A 243 5.40 17.17 -12.29
C VAL A 243 6.78 17.30 -11.64
N GLU A 244 7.09 18.45 -11.03
CA GLU A 244 8.39 18.67 -10.39
C GLU A 244 8.62 17.70 -9.23
N MET A 245 7.63 17.52 -8.37
CA MET A 245 7.68 16.55 -7.27
C MET A 245 7.93 15.13 -7.81
N LEU A 246 7.20 14.70 -8.85
CA LEU A 246 7.39 13.39 -9.46
C LEU A 246 8.77 13.22 -10.11
N CYS A 247 9.27 14.25 -10.80
CA CYS A 247 10.62 14.25 -11.36
C CYS A 247 11.69 14.15 -10.26
N ASN A 248 11.48 14.79 -9.10
CA ASN A 248 12.40 14.67 -7.97
C ASN A 248 12.43 13.26 -7.37
N LEU A 249 11.30 12.54 -7.36
CA LEU A 249 11.27 11.12 -6.98
C LEU A 249 12.17 10.26 -7.87
N THR A 250 12.25 10.54 -9.18
CA THR A 250 13.10 9.78 -10.12
C THR A 250 14.60 9.91 -9.85
N LYS A 251 15.01 10.91 -9.05
CA LYS A 251 16.42 11.18 -8.72
C LYS A 251 16.83 10.59 -7.37
N ARG A 252 15.90 9.94 -6.65
CA ARG A 252 16.12 9.38 -5.32
C ARG A 252 17.03 8.15 -5.35
N PRO A 253 17.87 7.93 -4.32
CA PRO A 253 18.71 6.73 -4.23
C PRO A 253 17.88 5.45 -4.05
N GLU A 254 16.69 5.54 -3.47
CA GLU A 254 15.81 4.40 -3.25
C GLU A 254 15.10 3.98 -4.56
N ALA A 255 15.31 2.73 -4.99
CA ALA A 255 14.71 2.20 -6.23
C ALA A 255 13.17 2.28 -6.25
N ALA A 256 12.53 2.06 -5.09
CA ALA A 256 11.08 2.17 -4.94
C ALA A 256 10.56 3.59 -5.23
N LEU A 257 11.27 4.63 -4.79
CA LEU A 257 10.89 6.01 -5.07
C LEU A 257 11.10 6.37 -6.54
N ARG A 258 12.20 5.90 -7.15
CA ARG A 258 12.41 6.09 -8.59
C ARG A 258 11.31 5.43 -9.41
N LEU A 259 10.96 4.18 -9.06
CA LEU A 259 9.88 3.43 -9.68
C LEU A 259 8.55 4.17 -9.57
N ASN A 260 8.19 4.65 -8.38
CA ASN A 260 6.95 5.39 -8.17
C ASN A 260 6.93 6.70 -8.96
N GLY A 261 8.03 7.47 -8.95
CA GLY A 261 8.15 8.71 -9.71
C GLY A 261 7.92 8.49 -11.21
N ILE A 262 8.62 7.53 -11.81
CA ILE A 262 8.50 7.28 -13.24
C ILE A 262 7.14 6.66 -13.62
N TRP A 263 6.58 5.82 -12.75
CA TRP A 263 5.28 5.20 -12.98
C TRP A 263 4.14 6.22 -12.89
N ALA A 264 4.18 7.11 -11.90
CA ALA A 264 3.25 8.23 -11.80
C ALA A 264 3.32 9.14 -13.03
N LEU A 265 4.53 9.50 -13.50
CA LEU A 265 4.69 10.27 -14.75
C LEU A 265 4.12 9.52 -15.96
N MET A 266 4.35 8.20 -16.05
CA MET A 266 3.78 7.37 -17.12
C MET A 266 2.25 7.42 -17.13
N ASN A 267 1.62 7.24 -15.96
CA ASN A 267 0.16 7.28 -15.81
C ASN A 267 -0.39 8.68 -16.10
N MET A 268 0.30 9.73 -15.62
CA MET A 268 -0.02 11.12 -15.89
C MET A 268 0.00 11.44 -17.39
N ALA A 269 1.02 10.96 -18.13
CA ALA A 269 1.15 11.19 -19.57
C ALA A 269 0.16 10.39 -20.44
N PHE A 270 -0.46 9.34 -19.88
CA PHE A 270 -1.40 8.51 -20.63
C PHE A 270 -2.66 9.30 -20.98
N GLN A 271 -2.98 9.37 -22.28
CA GLN A 271 -4.08 10.17 -22.84
C GLN A 271 -4.09 11.65 -22.41
N ALA A 272 -2.95 12.21 -22.00
CA ALA A 272 -2.88 13.60 -21.60
C ALA A 272 -2.76 14.55 -22.79
N GLU A 273 -3.15 15.81 -22.57
CA GLU A 273 -2.93 16.89 -23.51
C GLU A 273 -1.44 17.17 -23.75
N GLN A 274 -1.14 17.79 -24.89
CA GLN A 274 0.23 18.12 -25.30
C GLN A 274 0.95 19.02 -24.28
N LYS A 275 0.24 19.93 -23.61
CA LYS A 275 0.80 20.80 -22.57
C LYS A 275 1.39 19.99 -21.41
N VAL A 276 0.68 18.95 -20.95
CA VAL A 276 1.15 18.06 -19.88
C VAL A 276 2.40 17.31 -20.31
N LYS A 277 2.38 16.74 -21.52
CA LYS A 277 3.53 15.99 -22.07
C LYS A 277 4.78 16.86 -22.22
N GLN A 278 4.62 18.07 -22.74
CA GLN A 278 5.71 19.04 -22.84
C GLN A 278 6.26 19.41 -21.46
N ARG A 279 5.40 19.63 -20.46
CA ARG A 279 5.85 19.92 -19.09
C ARG A 279 6.68 18.78 -18.50
N ILE A 280 6.25 17.53 -18.69
CA ILE A 280 7.00 16.34 -18.26
C ILE A 280 8.36 16.27 -18.95
N LEU A 281 8.41 16.44 -20.28
CA LEU A 281 9.67 16.41 -21.05
C LEU A 281 10.65 17.49 -20.57
N CYS A 282 10.18 18.73 -20.43
CA CYS A 282 11.01 19.85 -19.98
C CYS A 282 11.53 19.67 -18.56
N CYS A 283 10.71 19.15 -17.63
CA CYS A 283 11.10 19.02 -16.23
C CYS A 283 11.98 17.79 -15.97
N LEU A 284 11.68 16.65 -16.60
CA LEU A 284 12.48 15.43 -16.45
C LEU A 284 13.84 15.58 -17.12
N GLY A 285 13.87 16.15 -18.33
CA GLY A 285 15.08 16.31 -19.13
C GLY A 285 15.57 15.00 -19.74
N THR A 286 16.31 15.13 -20.84
CA THR A 286 16.85 13.98 -21.60
C THR A 286 17.89 13.20 -20.80
N GLU A 287 18.76 13.88 -20.07
CA GLU A 287 19.82 13.24 -19.28
C GLU A 287 19.25 12.29 -18.21
N GLN A 288 18.26 12.74 -17.44
CA GLN A 288 17.60 11.90 -16.45
C GLN A 288 16.84 10.75 -17.11
N MET A 289 16.21 10.98 -18.27
CA MET A 289 15.54 9.92 -19.04
C MET A 289 16.51 8.78 -19.38
N PHE A 290 17.70 9.09 -19.90
CA PHE A 290 18.71 8.08 -20.21
C PHE A 290 19.26 7.40 -18.95
N ARG A 291 19.43 8.14 -17.84
CA ARG A 291 19.80 7.53 -16.56
C ARG A 291 18.77 6.50 -16.10
N LEU A 292 17.47 6.77 -16.25
CA LEU A 292 16.40 5.83 -15.90
C LEU A 292 16.30 4.63 -16.85
N LEU A 293 16.67 4.79 -18.12
CA LEU A 293 16.78 3.67 -19.07
C LEU A 293 17.98 2.75 -18.76
N GLY A 294 19.00 3.27 -18.07
CA GLY A 294 20.16 2.53 -17.57
C GLY A 294 20.07 2.15 -16.09
N ASP A 295 18.87 2.18 -15.48
CA ASP A 295 18.71 1.86 -14.06
C ASP A 295 19.03 0.39 -13.76
N SER A 296 19.55 0.11 -12.57
CA SER A 296 19.75 -1.26 -12.09
C SER A 296 18.45 -2.05 -11.88
N ASP A 297 17.33 -1.36 -11.60
CA ASP A 297 16.04 -2.00 -11.41
C ASP A 297 15.26 -2.06 -12.74
N THR A 298 15.07 -3.27 -13.25
CA THR A 298 14.36 -3.51 -14.52
C THR A 298 12.95 -2.93 -14.52
N ARG A 299 12.27 -2.85 -13.37
CA ARG A 299 10.93 -2.26 -13.28
C ARG A 299 10.96 -0.77 -13.58
N VAL A 300 12.02 -0.05 -13.18
CA VAL A 300 12.21 1.37 -13.50
C VAL A 300 12.40 1.53 -15.00
N ILE A 301 13.24 0.71 -15.64
CA ILE A 301 13.45 0.73 -17.09
C ILE A 301 12.11 0.53 -17.83
N MET A 302 11.35 -0.50 -17.43
CA MET A 302 10.07 -0.82 -18.07
C MET A 302 9.06 0.32 -17.99
N LYS A 303 8.97 1.01 -16.84
CA LYS A 303 8.09 2.17 -16.69
C LYS A 303 8.60 3.40 -17.45
N THR A 304 9.91 3.58 -17.55
CA THR A 304 10.53 4.63 -18.39
C THR A 304 10.16 4.46 -19.87
N LEU A 305 10.27 3.23 -20.39
CA LEU A 305 9.84 2.90 -21.76
C LEU A 305 8.34 3.14 -21.96
N GLY A 306 7.53 2.80 -20.96
CA GLY A 306 6.09 3.09 -20.95
C GLY A 306 5.80 4.60 -21.00
N LEU A 307 6.54 5.41 -20.24
CA LEU A 307 6.43 6.87 -20.28
C LEU A 307 6.77 7.39 -21.68
N LEU A 308 7.90 6.97 -22.25
CA LEU A 308 8.30 7.36 -23.60
C LEU A 308 7.21 7.05 -24.61
N ARG A 309 6.64 5.84 -24.58
CA ARG A 309 5.50 5.48 -25.44
C ARG A 309 4.35 6.48 -25.34
N ASN A 310 3.97 6.88 -24.12
CA ASN A 310 2.85 7.80 -23.87
C ASN A 310 3.16 9.25 -24.30
N LEU A 311 4.42 9.69 -24.16
CA LEU A 311 4.87 11.01 -24.61
C LEU A 311 4.97 11.10 -26.14
N LEU A 312 5.34 10.00 -26.80
CA LEU A 312 5.60 9.89 -28.23
C LEU A 312 4.39 9.47 -29.08
N SER A 313 3.19 9.37 -28.49
CA SER A 313 2.01 8.79 -29.16
C SER A 313 1.42 9.63 -30.32
N THR A 314 1.95 10.82 -30.63
CA THR A 314 1.48 11.68 -31.74
C THR A 314 2.52 11.77 -32.86
N ARG A 315 2.06 11.67 -34.12
CA ARG A 315 2.90 11.57 -35.33
C ARG A 315 3.93 12.71 -35.47
N GLN A 316 3.54 13.94 -35.12
CA GLN A 316 4.41 15.13 -35.16
C GLN A 316 5.60 15.06 -34.17
N HIS A 317 5.47 14.31 -33.06
CA HIS A 317 6.55 14.15 -32.09
C HIS A 317 7.59 13.12 -32.52
N ILE A 318 7.16 12.09 -33.26
CA ILE A 318 8.06 11.12 -33.87
C ILE A 318 8.97 11.83 -34.86
N ASP A 319 8.43 12.72 -35.70
CA ASP A 319 9.21 13.43 -36.72
C ASP A 319 10.23 14.41 -36.10
N ALA A 320 9.85 15.16 -35.05
CA ALA A 320 10.76 16.07 -34.37
C ALA A 320 11.91 15.34 -33.64
N ILE A 321 11.61 14.22 -32.99
CA ILE A 321 12.62 13.43 -32.27
C ILE A 321 13.46 12.57 -33.23
N MET A 322 12.90 12.08 -34.33
CA MET A 322 13.68 11.43 -35.39
C MET A 322 14.57 12.44 -36.13
N SER A 323 14.14 13.69 -36.25
CA SER A 323 14.96 14.79 -36.76
C SER A 323 16.18 15.08 -35.87
N GLU A 324 16.01 15.02 -34.55
CA GLU A 324 17.03 15.50 -33.60
C GLU A 324 17.85 14.37 -32.93
N TYR A 325 17.30 13.15 -32.86
CA TYR A 325 17.86 12.02 -32.09
C TYR A 325 17.71 10.64 -32.77
N SER A 326 17.57 10.61 -34.11
CA SER A 326 17.35 9.36 -34.88
C SER A 326 18.35 8.24 -34.56
N SER A 327 19.61 8.57 -34.31
CA SER A 327 20.67 7.60 -34.00
C SER A 327 20.48 6.93 -32.63
N GLN A 328 20.09 7.67 -31.59
CA GLN A 328 19.83 7.10 -30.26
C GLN A 328 18.50 6.34 -30.23
N VAL A 329 17.48 6.84 -30.93
CA VAL A 329 16.16 6.16 -31.02
C VAL A 329 16.28 4.84 -31.76
N MET A 330 17.08 4.76 -32.83
CA MET A 330 17.35 3.50 -33.52
C MET A 330 18.04 2.47 -32.61
N GLN A 331 18.96 2.88 -31.74
CA GLN A 331 19.57 1.96 -30.76
C GLN A 331 18.54 1.42 -29.76
N VAL A 332 17.63 2.27 -29.26
CA VAL A 332 16.55 1.86 -28.36
C VAL A 332 15.51 0.98 -29.08
N TYR A 333 15.21 1.25 -30.36
CA TYR A 333 14.29 0.45 -31.18
C TYR A 333 14.85 -0.94 -31.49
N ILE A 334 16.16 -1.06 -31.74
CA ILE A 334 16.85 -2.36 -31.84
C ILE A 334 16.72 -3.12 -30.51
N PHE A 335 16.91 -2.43 -29.37
CA PHE A 335 16.66 -3.00 -28.04
C PHE A 335 15.19 -3.43 -27.84
N LYS A 336 14.24 -2.66 -28.40
CA LYS A 336 12.80 -2.95 -28.36
C LYS A 336 12.43 -4.20 -29.16
N ASN A 337 13.06 -4.46 -30.31
CA ASN A 337 12.82 -5.70 -31.06
C ASN A 337 13.36 -6.93 -30.31
N ILE A 338 14.46 -6.78 -29.56
CA ILE A 338 15.00 -7.86 -28.71
C ILE A 338 14.07 -8.12 -27.51
N LEU A 339 13.54 -7.06 -26.88
CA LEU A 339 12.62 -7.19 -25.74
C LEU A 339 11.19 -7.61 -26.14
N LEU A 340 10.68 -7.20 -27.31
CA LEU A 340 9.36 -7.61 -27.80
C LEU A 340 9.33 -9.08 -28.21
N GLN A 341 10.43 -9.63 -28.73
CA GLN A 341 10.54 -11.08 -28.94
C GLN A 341 10.44 -11.86 -27.63
N GLN A 342 10.94 -11.31 -26.52
CA GLN A 342 10.77 -11.89 -25.19
C GLN A 342 9.39 -11.60 -24.57
N GLN A 343 8.73 -10.50 -24.93
CA GLN A 343 7.43 -10.13 -24.35
C GLN A 343 6.22 -10.87 -24.92
N THR A 344 6.29 -11.40 -26.16
CA THR A 344 5.24 -12.30 -26.68
C THR A 344 5.05 -13.56 -25.83
N GLU A 345 6.05 -13.96 -25.04
CA GLU A 345 5.92 -15.03 -24.04
C GLU A 345 5.34 -14.53 -22.69
N TYR A 346 5.40 -13.24 -22.38
CA TYR A 346 4.98 -12.68 -21.08
C TYR A 346 3.67 -11.89 -21.08
N THR A 347 3.20 -11.36 -22.22
CA THR A 347 1.91 -10.67 -22.30
C THR A 347 0.71 -11.62 -22.25
N GLY A 348 0.92 -12.93 -22.38
CA GLY A 348 -0.07 -13.96 -22.03
C GLY A 348 -0.32 -14.09 -20.52
N CYS A 349 0.56 -13.56 -19.67
CA CYS A 349 0.47 -13.74 -18.21
C CYS A 349 -0.09 -12.53 -17.44
N PHE A 350 -0.19 -11.34 -18.02
CA PHE A 350 -0.71 -10.16 -17.28
C PHE A 350 -2.24 -10.06 -17.20
N GLY A 351 -2.97 -10.88 -17.96
CA GLY A 351 -4.40 -11.12 -17.75
C GLY A 351 -4.69 -12.08 -16.57
N TYR A 352 -3.66 -12.69 -15.96
CA TYR A 352 -3.80 -13.72 -14.93
C TYR A 352 -3.39 -13.27 -13.52
N TYR A 353 -2.91 -12.04 -13.32
CA TYR A 353 -2.47 -11.55 -11.99
C TYR A 353 -3.34 -10.43 -11.41
N LEU A 354 -4.60 -10.35 -11.84
CA LEU A 354 -5.69 -9.63 -11.14
C LEU A 354 -6.73 -10.58 -10.52
N ASN A 355 -6.47 -11.89 -10.54
CA ASN A 355 -7.17 -12.90 -9.76
C ASN A 355 -6.13 -13.81 -9.11
N ASN A 356 -5.58 -13.36 -7.98
CA ASN A 356 -5.19 -14.17 -6.82
C ASN A 356 -4.72 -13.26 -5.68
#